data_AF-A0A7Z7FMQ2-F1
#
_entry.id   AF-A0A7Z7FMQ2-F1
#
_cell.length_a   1.000
_cell.length_b   1.000
_cell.length_c   1.000
_cell.angle_alpha   90.00
_cell.angle_beta   90.00
_cell.angle_gamma   90.00
#
_symmetry.space_group_name_H-M   'P 1'
#
loop_
_entity.id
_entity.type
_entity.pdbx_description
1 polymer ?
#
loop_
_entity_poly.entity_id
_entity_poly.type
_entity_poly.pdbx_seq_one_letter_code
_entity_poly.pdbx_strand_id
1 'polypeptide(L)' 'MIVSMEQVLWADMIFVMERVHKARLSKKFGTSLKSKQIICLDIPDKYTFMQPELITILERTAGKYLRRNQH' A
#
# COMPACT_ATOMS: atom_id res chain seq x y z
N MET A 1 -11.84 -6.84 1.27
CA MET A 1 -10.98 -5.87 0.57
C MET A 1 -11.76 -5.29 -0.60
N ILE A 2 -12.17 -4.02 -0.47
CA ILE A 2 -12.87 -3.28 -1.53
C ILE A 2 -11.78 -2.53 -2.31
N VAL A 3 -11.24 -3.19 -3.33
CA VAL A 3 -10.33 -2.57 -4.31
C VAL A 3 -10.83 -2.99 -5.69
N SER A 4 -11.00 -2.04 -6.59
CA SER A 4 -11.43 -2.27 -7.98
C SER A 4 -10.23 -2.37 -8.92
N MET A 5 -10.46 -2.94 -10.11
CA MET A 5 -9.43 -3.03 -11.15
C MET A 5 -9.01 -1.64 -11.66
N GLU A 6 -9.95 -0.70 -11.76
CA GLU A 6 -9.68 0.69 -12.16
C GLU A 6 -8.70 1.38 -11.21
N GLN A 7 -8.88 1.22 -9.90
CA GLN A 7 -7.94 1.76 -8.90
C GLN A 7 -6.54 1.18 -9.07
N VAL A 8 -6.44 -0.12 -9.37
CA VAL A 8 -5.15 -0.79 -9.62
C VAL A 8 -4.49 -0.27 -10.89
N LEU A 9 -5.26 -0.05 -11.96
CA LEU A 9 -4.73 0.46 -13.23
C LEU A 9 -4.26 1.91 -13.11
N TRP A 10 -5.00 2.75 -12.39
CA TRP A 10 -4.67 4.15 -12.18
C TRP A 10 -3.47 4.36 -11.26
N ALA A 11 -3.33 3.55 -10.22
CA ALA A 11 -2.26 3.74 -9.23
C ALA A 11 -0.87 3.52 -9.82
N ASP A 12 0.05 4.48 -9.62
CA ASP A 12 1.48 4.28 -9.87
C ASP A 12 2.12 3.37 -8.80
N MET A 13 1.67 3.54 -7.55
CA MET A 13 2.12 2.78 -6.39
C MET A 13 0.95 2.35 -5.52
N ILE A 14 1.06 1.14 -4.96
CA ILE A 14 0.06 0.54 -4.08
C ILE A 14 0.71 0.21 -2.75
N PHE A 15 0.27 0.87 -1.68
CA PHE A 15 0.70 0.57 -0.33
C PHE A 15 -0.28 -0.40 0.33
N VAL A 16 0.27 -1.40 1.01
CA VAL A 16 -0.50 -2.35 1.81
C VAL A 16 0.06 -2.40 3.22
N MET A 17 -0.85 -2.43 4.21
CA MET A 17 -0.44 -2.46 5.62
C MET A 17 0.30 -3.76 5.97
N GLU A 18 -0.26 -4.90 5.55
CA GLU A 18 0.23 -6.22 5.94
C GLU A 18 0.46 -7.13 4.71
N ARG A 19 1.29 -8.16 4.89
CA ARG A 19 1.62 -9.12 3.82
C ARG A 19 0.41 -9.88 3.31
N VAL A 20 -0.57 -10.13 4.18
CA VAL A 20 -1.84 -10.78 3.80
C VAL A 20 -2.62 -9.94 2.78
N HIS A 21 -2.56 -8.61 2.86
CA HIS A 21 -3.17 -7.71 1.89
C HIS A 21 -2.46 -7.81 0.53
N LYS A 22 -1.12 -7.87 0.51
CA LYS A 22 -0.35 -8.12 -0.72
C LYS A 22 -0.77 -9.43 -1.37
N ALA A 23 -0.83 -10.52 -0.62
CA ALA A 23 -1.20 -11.84 -1.13
C ALA A 23 -2.63 -11.84 -1.72
N ARG A 24 -3.59 -11.19 -1.02
CA ARG A 24 -4.96 -11.02 -1.52
C ARG A 24 -5.01 -10.20 -2.81
N LEU A 25 -4.21 -9.13 -2.91
CA LEU A 25 -4.09 -8.29 -4.11
C LEU A 25 -3.53 -9.11 -5.28
N SER A 26 -2.42 -9.81 -5.07
CA SER A 26 -1.79 -10.68 -6.07
C SER A 26 -2.74 -11.78 -6.55
N LYS A 27 -3.51 -12.40 -5.65
CA LYS A 27 -4.52 -13.41 -6.02
C LYS A 27 -5.66 -12.81 -6.86
N LYS A 28 -6.08 -11.57 -6.58
CA LYS A 28 -7.22 -10.94 -7.25
C LYS A 28 -6.88 -10.33 -8.61
N PHE A 29 -5.71 -9.71 -8.75
CA PHE A 29 -5.35 -8.92 -9.94
C PHE A 29 -4.17 -9.48 -10.73
N GLY A 30 -3.44 -10.45 -10.17
CA GLY A 30 -2.45 -11.27 -10.89
C GLY A 30 -1.45 -10.45 -11.72
N THR A 31 -1.50 -10.65 -13.03
CA THR A 31 -0.60 -10.03 -14.02
C THR A 31 -0.71 -8.52 -14.09
N SER A 32 -1.89 -7.95 -13.80
CA SER A 32 -2.12 -6.49 -13.80
C SER A 32 -1.26 -5.75 -12.77
N LEU A 33 -0.72 -6.47 -11.78
CA LEU A 33 0.15 -5.92 -10.75
C LEU A 33 1.64 -6.01 -11.11
N LYS A 34 2.03 -6.73 -12.17
CA LYS A 34 3.45 -6.94 -12.51
C LYS A 34 4.16 -5.63 -12.87
N SER A 35 3.43 -4.67 -13.43
CA SER A 35 3.94 -3.34 -13.75
C SER A 35 3.79 -2.33 -12.61
N LYS A 36 3.19 -2.72 -11.48
CA LYS A 36 2.87 -1.83 -10.36
C LYS A 36 3.84 -2.03 -9.20
N GLN A 37 4.26 -0.93 -8.58
CA GLN A 37 5.05 -0.98 -7.36
C GLN A 37 4.13 -1.26 -6.17
N ILE A 38 4.20 -2.48 -5.61
CA ILE A 38 3.46 -2.84 -4.39
C ILE A 38 4.40 -2.84 -3.19
N ILE A 39 4.14 -1.96 -2.23
CA ILE A 39 4.96 -1.75 -1.05
C ILE A 39 4.17 -2.22 0.18
N CYS A 40 4.75 -3.18 0.91
CA CYS A 40 4.20 -3.66 2.19
C CYS A 40 4.85 -2.87 3.33
N LEU A 41 4.03 -2.20 4.14
CA LEU A 41 4.51 -1.39 5.26
C LEU A 41 4.78 -2.21 6.53
N ASP A 42 4.29 -3.46 6.57
CA ASP A 42 4.39 -4.38 7.72
C ASP A 42 3.81 -3.76 9.02
N ILE A 43 2.73 -2.99 8.87
CA ILE A 43 2.01 -2.32 9.96
C ILE A 43 0.76 -3.16 10.29
N PRO A 44 0.61 -3.64 11.54
CA PRO A 44 -0.56 -4.41 11.93
C PRO A 44 -1.81 -3.55 12.09
N ASP A 45 -2.98 -4.10 11.76
CA ASP A 45 -4.29 -3.45 11.91
C ASP A 45 -4.78 -3.41 13.38
N LYS A 46 -4.04 -2.70 14.24
CA LYS A 46 -4.35 -2.52 15.67
C LYS A 46 -4.50 -1.06 16.07
N TYR A 47 -4.44 -0.16 15.10
CA TYR A 47 -4.47 1.28 15.33
C TYR A 47 -5.87 1.81 15.11
N THR A 48 -6.28 2.76 15.94
CA THR A 48 -7.53 3.47 15.71
C THR A 48 -7.36 4.49 14.59
N PHE A 49 -8.49 4.91 14.02
CA PHE A 49 -8.50 5.96 13.00
C PHE A 49 -7.78 7.21 13.51
N MET A 50 -6.80 7.70 12.73
CA MET A 50 -5.99 8.88 13.05
C MET A 50 -5.15 8.81 14.33
N GLN A 51 -4.87 7.61 14.85
CA GLN A 51 -3.97 7.46 15.99
C GLN A 51 -2.59 8.10 15.71
N PRO A 52 -2.07 8.99 16.57
CA PRO A 52 -0.81 9.70 16.31
C PRO A 52 0.40 8.79 16.03
N GLU A 53 0.44 7.63 16.67
CA GLU A 53 1.49 6.62 16.47
C GLU A 53 1.44 6.03 15.06
N LEU A 54 0.25 5.75 14.53
CA LEU A 54 0.06 5.28 13.16
C LEU A 54 0.56 6.33 12.17
N ILE A 55 0.20 7.61 12.37
CA ILE A 55 0.63 8.72 11.53
C ILE A 55 2.17 8.78 11.49
N THR A 56 2.80 8.73 12.66
CA THR A 56 4.28 8.75 12.78
C THR A 56 4.94 7.59 12.04
N ILE A 57 4.37 6.38 12.11
CA ILE A 57 4.89 5.21 11.40
C ILE A 57 4.72 5.39 9.89
N LEU A 58 3.57 5.88 9.43
CA LEU A 58 3.28 6.11 8.01
C LEU A 58 4.23 7.17 7.41
N GLU A 59 4.43 8.30 8.09
CA GLU A 59 5.35 9.35 7.63
C GLU A 59 6.79 8.84 7.49
N ARG A 60 7.24 7.99 8.42
CA ARG A 60 8.58 7.39 8.40
C ARG A 60 8.73 6.30 7.34
N THR A 61 7.67 5.56 7.04
CA THR A 61 7.71 4.42 6.11
C THR A 61 7.31 4.84 4.70
N ALA A 62 6.02 5.15 4.49
CA ALA A 62 5.48 5.60 3.21
C ALA A 62 6.16 6.87 2.69
N GLY A 63 6.47 7.82 3.59
CA GLY A 63 7.15 9.07 3.21
C GLY A 63 8.51 8.87 2.51
N LYS A 64 9.22 7.77 2.79
CA LYS A 64 10.48 7.44 2.08
C LYS A 64 10.27 7.13 0.61
N TYR A 65 9.14 6.53 0.26
CA TYR A 65 8.80 6.15 -1.11
C TYR A 65 8.21 7.34 -1.87
N LEU A 66 7.39 8.17 -1.21
CA LEU A 66 6.78 9.34 -1.85
C LEU A 66 7.83 10.40 -2.27
N ARG A 67 8.88 10.59 -1.47
CA ARG A 67 9.99 11.51 -1.81
C ARG A 67 10.83 11.05 -3.01
N ARG A 68 10.78 9.76 -3.37
CA ARG A 68 11.58 9.17 -4.45
C ARG A 68 11.00 9.44 -5.85
N ASN A 69 9.70 9.75 -5.95
CA ASN A 69 8.99 9.85 -7.24
C ASN A 69 8.61 11.28 -7.65
N GLN A 70 9.31 12.31 -7.16
CA GLN A 70 9.01 13.71 -7.50
C GLN A 70 9.85 14.22 -8.70
N HIS A 71 10.16 13.35 -9.66
CA HIS A 71 10.80 13.75 -10.92
C HIS A 71 9.86 13.53 -12.10
#